data_AF-A0A0S9QUG2-F1
#
_entry.id   AF-A0A0S9QUG2-F1
#
_cell.length_a   1.000
_cell.length_b   1.000
_cell.length_c   1.000
_cell.angle_alpha   90.00
_cell.angle_beta   90.00
_cell.angle_gamma   90.00
#
_symmetry.space_group_name_H-M   'P 1'
#
loop_
_entity.id
_entity.type
_entity.pdbx_description
1 polymer ?
#
loop_
_entity_poly.entity_id
_entity_poly.type
_entity_poly.pdbx_seq_one_letter_code
_entity_poly.pdbx_strand_id
1 'polypeptide(L)' 'MALSSAELRDRLKTFSKCVCDGARLMVGQGDYAAYAAHIRRTHADQEPMTEREFFRNRENARFGVGNRNGFRCC' A
#
# COMPACT_ATOMS: atom_id res chain seq x y z
N MET A 1 30.59 -4.65 -19.03
CA MET A 1 29.62 -3.67 -19.54
C MET A 1 29.43 -2.60 -18.48
N ALA A 2 29.96 -1.39 -18.70
CA ALA A 2 29.74 -0.27 -17.79
C ALA A 2 28.26 0.12 -17.87
N LEU A 3 27.54 0.02 -16.74
CA LEU A 3 26.15 0.46 -16.65
C LEU A 3 26.12 1.97 -16.88
N SER A 4 25.29 2.42 -17.82
CA SER A 4 25.08 3.84 -18.02
C SER A 4 24.49 4.46 -16.74
N SER A 5 24.77 5.74 -16.48
CA SER A 5 24.21 6.46 -15.33
C SER A 5 22.67 6.51 -15.35
N ALA A 6 22.05 6.34 -16.53
CA ALA A 6 20.61 6.23 -16.69
C ALA A 6 20.08 4.88 -16.18
N GLU A 7 20.66 3.76 -16.61
CA GLU A 7 20.25 2.41 -16.15
C GLU A 7 20.46 2.23 -14.65
N LEU A 8 21.55 2.81 -14.11
CA LEU A 8 21.83 2.78 -12.67
C LEU A 8 20.75 3.52 -11.87
N ARG A 9 20.29 4.67 -12.37
CA ARG A 9 19.19 5.42 -11.76
C ARG A 9 17.87 4.67 -11.80
N ASP A 10 17.53 4.04 -12.92
CA ASP A 10 16.27 3.30 -13.03
C ASP A 10 16.26 2.07 -12.14
N ARG A 11 17.37 1.32 -12.07
CA ARG A 11 17.51 0.21 -11.13
C ARG A 11 17.40 0.66 -9.67
N LEU A 12 17.99 1.81 -9.32
CA LEU A 12 17.85 2.39 -7.98
C LEU A 12 16.41 2.77 -7.66
N LYS A 13 15.67 3.35 -8.61
CA LYS A 13 14.25 3.69 -8.44
C LYS A 13 13.38 2.45 -8.24
N THR A 14 13.62 1.40 -9.03
CA THR A 14 12.88 0.13 -8.88
C THR A 14 13.19 -0.52 -7.54
N PHE A 15 14.47 -0.53 -7.13
CA PHE A 15 14.88 -1.09 -5.86
C PHE A 15 14.29 -0.32 -4.67
N SER A 16 14.36 1.02 -4.68
CA SER A 16 13.79 1.84 -3.62
C SER A 16 12.28 1.67 -3.51
N LYS A 17 11.57 1.57 -4.65
CA LYS A 17 10.14 1.23 -4.66
C LYS A 17 9.87 -0.12 -4.00
N CYS A 18 10.63 -1.16 -4.35
CA CYS A 18 10.49 -2.50 -3.77
C CYS A 18 10.72 -2.49 -2.25
N VAL A 19 11.76 -1.79 -1.79
CA VAL A 19 12.06 -1.67 -0.35
C VAL A 19 10.96 -0.90 0.39
N CYS A 20 10.46 0.20 -0.17
CA CYS A 20 9.35 0.97 0.41
C CYS A 20 8.07 0.12 0.50
N ASP A 21 7.75 -0.63 -0.55
CA ASP A 21 6.58 -1.51 -0.58
C ASP A 21 6.73 -2.65 0.45
N GLY A 22 7.93 -3.22 0.61
CA GLY A 22 8.23 -4.18 1.67
C GLY A 22 8.11 -3.61 3.08
N ALA A 23 8.67 -2.42 3.34
CA ALA A 23 8.58 -1.75 4.64
C ALA A 23 7.12 -1.42 5.03
N ARG A 24 6.31 -0.99 4.06
CA ARG A 24 4.87 -0.76 4.21
C ARG A 24 4.13 -2.03 4.65
N LEU A 25 4.43 -3.17 4.02
CA LEU A 25 3.86 -4.46 4.42
C LEU A 25 4.26 -4.85 5.84
N MET A 26 5.51 -4.61 6.25
CA MET A 26 5.98 -4.90 7.61
C MET A 26 5.26 -4.08 8.69
N VAL A 27 4.95 -2.81 8.40
CA VAL A 27 4.19 -1.94 9.31
C VAL A 27 2.68 -2.25 9.24
N GLY A 28 2.23 -3.02 8.25
CA GLY A 28 0.80 -3.29 8.00
C GLY A 28 0.07 -2.11 7.36
N GLN A 29 0.81 -1.14 6.82
CA GLN A 29 0.28 0.05 6.16
C GLN A 29 0.27 -0.20 4.65
N GLY A 30 -0.91 -0.36 4.04
CA GLY A 30 -0.98 -0.56 2.59
C GLY A 30 -0.55 0.67 1.77
N ASP A 31 -0.19 0.48 0.50
CA ASP A 31 0.04 1.59 -0.45
C ASP A 31 -1.31 2.10 -1.00
N TYR A 32 -1.64 3.36 -0.71
CA TYR A 32 -2.86 4.01 -1.18
C TYR A 32 -2.93 4.12 -2.71
N ALA A 33 -1.82 4.46 -3.37
CA ALA A 33 -1.80 4.61 -4.82
C ALA A 33 -2.03 3.27 -5.52
N ALA A 34 -1.45 2.19 -4.99
CA ALA A 34 -1.70 0.83 -5.46
C ALA A 34 -3.17 0.43 -5.25
N TYR A 35 -3.75 0.76 -4.09
CA TYR A 35 -5.18 0.54 -3.81
C TYR A 35 -6.08 1.30 -4.79
N ALA A 36 -5.88 2.61 -4.96
CA ALA A 36 -6.70 3.42 -5.86
C ALA A 36 -6.56 2.97 -7.32
N ALA A 37 -5.36 2.58 -7.75
CA ALA A 37 -5.16 1.97 -9.07
C ALA A 37 -5.91 0.63 -9.19
N HIS A 38 -5.91 -0.20 -8.16
CA HIS A 38 -6.63 -1.47 -8.15
C HIS A 38 -8.15 -1.28 -8.21
N ILE A 39 -8.71 -0.37 -7.39
CA ILE A 39 -10.14 -0.05 -7.41
C ILE A 39 -10.57 0.48 -8.77
N ARG A 40 -9.86 1.46 -9.31
CA ARG A 40 -10.16 2.01 -10.66
C ARG A 40 -10.11 0.95 -11.77
N ARG A 41 -9.27 -0.08 -11.64
CA ARG A 41 -9.14 -1.16 -12.63
C ARG A 41 -10.16 -2.29 -12.44
N THR A 42 -10.54 -2.59 -11.21
CA THR A 42 -11.31 -3.81 -10.87
C THR A 42 -12.77 -3.49 -10.54
N HIS A 43 -13.02 -2.29 -10.01
CA HIS A 43 -14.31 -1.79 -9.58
C HIS A 43 -14.51 -0.39 -10.17
N ALA A 44 -14.69 -0.32 -11.49
CA ALA A 44 -14.89 0.95 -12.19
C ALA A 44 -16.12 1.74 -11.70
N ASP A 45 -17.10 1.04 -11.10
CA ASP A 45 -18.34 1.62 -10.56
C ASP A 45 -18.21 2.12 -9.12
N GLN A 46 -17.05 1.95 -8.47
CA GLN A 46 -16.82 2.37 -7.09
C GLN A 46 -15.72 3.44 -7.01
N GLU A 47 -16.04 4.54 -6.34
CA GLU A 47 -15.04 5.56 -6.05
C GLU A 47 -14.07 5.02 -4.98
N PRO A 48 -12.73 5.11 -5.20
CA PRO A 48 -11.78 4.75 -4.18
C PRO A 48 -12.00 5.57 -2.91
N MET A 49 -12.05 4.89 -1.75
CA MET A 49 -11.94 5.55 -0.44
C MET A 49 -10.84 6.63 -0.45
N THR A 50 -11.06 7.71 0.30
CA THR A 50 -10.01 8.73 0.47
C THR A 50 -8.80 8.16 1.21
N GLU A 51 -7.65 8.83 1.07
CA GLU A 51 -6.42 8.42 1.73
C GLU A 51 -6.63 8.24 3.25
N ARG A 52 -7.27 9.21 3.92
CA ARG A 52 -7.54 9.14 5.37
C ARG A 52 -8.44 7.96 5.74
N GLU A 53 -9.45 7.66 4.93
CA GLU A 53 -10.33 6.50 5.16
C GLU A 53 -9.58 5.19 4.97
N PHE A 54 -8.70 5.12 3.97
CA PHE A 54 -7.83 3.96 3.77
C PHE A 54 -6.89 3.73 4.96
N PHE A 55 -6.26 4.79 5.47
CA PHE A 55 -5.42 4.72 6.68
C PHE A 55 -6.23 4.20 7.88
N ARG A 56 -7.37 4.81 8.18
CA ARG A 56 -8.24 4.38 9.30
C ARG A 56 -8.76 2.96 9.13
N ASN A 57 -9.06 2.54 7.90
CA ASN A 57 -9.48 1.16 7.62
C ASN A 57 -8.36 0.15 7.92
N ARG A 58 -7.10 0.48 7.59
CA ARG A 58 -5.93 -0.35 7.92
C ARG A 58 -5.63 -0.36 9.43
N GLU A 59 -5.73 0.79 10.09
CA GLU A 59 -5.61 0.90 11.54
C GLU A 59 -6.68 0.07 12.26
N ASN A 60 -7.94 0.18 11.85
CA ASN A 60 -9.06 -0.58 12.41
C ASN A 60 -8.88 -2.09 12.20
N ALA A 61 -8.39 -2.50 11.02
CA ALA A 61 -8.11 -3.91 10.74
C ALA A 61 -6.97 -4.48 11.60
N ARG A 62 -5.97 -3.66 11.95
CA ARG A 62 -4.81 -4.08 12.74
C ARG A 62 -5.05 -3.99 14.25
N PHE A 63 -5.63 -2.90 14.71
CA PHE A 63 -5.78 -2.57 16.14
C PHE A 63 -7.21 -2.77 16.66
N GLY A 64 -8.18 -3.07 15.79
CA GLY A 64 -9.56 -3.32 16.22
C GLY A 64 -10.32 -2.11 16.74
N VAL A 65 -9.75 -0.91 16.61
CA VAL A 65 -10.36 0.33 17.10
C VAL A 65 -11.71 0.52 16.39
N GLY A 66 -12.79 0.70 17.14
CA GLY A 66 -14.15 0.82 16.58
C GLY A 66 -14.95 -0.49 16.46
N ASN A 67 -14.58 -1.57 17.16
CA ASN A 67 -15.39 -2.78 17.37
C ASN A 67 -15.84 -3.49 16.07
N ARG A 68 -15.07 -3.33 14.99
CA ARG A 68 -15.48 -3.81 13.65
C ARG A 68 -14.67 -4.95 13.05
N ASN A 69 -13.50 -5.33 13.59
CA ASN A 69 -12.79 -6.59 13.27
C ASN A 69 -11.40 -6.73 13.97
N GLY A 70 -11.26 -6.29 15.22
CA GLY A 70 -10.05 -6.57 16.00
C GLY A 70 -10.02 -8.02 16.45
N PHE A 71 -8.96 -8.76 16.11
CA PHE A 71 -8.56 -10.09 16.60
C PHE A 71 -9.56 -10.72 17.61
N ARG A 72 -10.69 -11.23 17.10
CA ARG A 72 -11.55 -12.11 17.89
C ARG A 72 -10.91 -13.47 17.81
N CYS A 73 -10.03 -13.74 18.78
CA CYS A 73 -9.65 -15.10 19.12
C CYS A 73 -10.94 -15.79 19.58
N CYS A 74 -11.57 -16.52 18.67
CA CYS A 74 -12.58 -17.53 18.92
C CYS A 74 -12.14 -18.76 18.12
#